data_AF-A0A4R3VFT7-F1
#
_entry.id   AF-A0A4R3VFT7-F1
#
_cell.length_a   1.000
_cell.length_b   1.000
_cell.length_c   1.000
_cell.angle_alpha   90.00
_cell.angle_beta   90.00
_cell.angle_gamma   90.00
#
_symmetry.space_group_name_H-M   'P 1'
#
loop_
_entity.id
_entity.type
_entity.pdbx_description
1 polymer ?
#
loop_
_entity_poly.entity_id
_entity_poly.type
_entity_poly.pdbx_seq_one_letter_code
_entity_poly.pdbx_strand_id
1 'polypeptide(L)'
;MRAALPRAKSIVPAAKVVSSVGARLQIPLHHIEACYIRSHFSTMDVGAIESPRPDELLYALVVSTGSRIHERLGGLRANAISVGDGQR
;
A
#
# COMPACT_ATOMS: atom_id res chain seq x y z
N MET A 1 -5.90 10.81 2.22
CA MET A 1 -5.90 9.91 1.05
C MET A 1 -7.29 9.36 0.73
N ARG A 2 -7.89 8.49 1.55
CA ARG A 2 -9.20 7.85 1.24
C ARG A 2 -10.33 8.84 0.92
N ALA A 3 -10.40 9.97 1.62
CA ALA A 3 -11.37 11.03 1.33
C ALA A 3 -11.29 11.58 -0.11
N ALA A 4 -10.13 11.50 -0.76
CA ALA A 4 -9.93 11.91 -2.15
C ALA A 4 -10.20 10.76 -3.15
N LEU A 5 -10.50 9.55 -2.68
CA LEU A 5 -10.68 8.34 -3.49
C LEU A 5 -12.03 7.69 -3.16
N PRO A 6 -13.13 8.06 -3.85
CA PRO A 6 -14.49 7.70 -3.45
C PRO A 6 -14.78 6.19 -3.37
N ARG A 7 -14.07 5.37 -4.15
CA ARG A 7 -14.22 3.90 -4.14
C ARG A 7 -13.41 3.20 -3.04
N ALA A 8 -12.62 3.95 -2.25
CA ALA A 8 -11.67 3.39 -1.30
C ALA A 8 -12.31 2.87 -0.01
N LYS A 9 -12.78 1.62 -0.05
CA LYS A 9 -13.38 0.94 1.10
C LYS A 9 -12.35 0.20 1.97
N SER A 10 -11.29 -0.31 1.38
CA SER A 10 -10.24 -1.05 2.09
C SER A 10 -9.45 -0.15 3.04
N ILE A 11 -8.94 -0.74 4.13
CA ILE A 11 -7.99 -0.07 5.03
C ILE A 11 -6.71 0.30 4.25
N VAL A 12 -6.01 1.36 4.64
CA VAL A 12 -4.70 1.66 4.06
C VAL A 12 -3.64 0.87 4.83
N PRO A 13 -2.87 -0.02 4.19
CA PRO A 13 -1.80 -0.73 4.87
C PRO A 13 -0.67 0.25 5.21
N ALA A 14 0.05 0.00 6.30
CA ALA A 14 1.06 0.93 6.79
C ALA A 14 2.26 0.19 7.40
N ALA A 15 3.42 0.83 7.31
CA ALA A 15 4.64 0.48 8.03
C ALA A 15 5.23 1.75 8.64
N LYS A 16 5.95 1.61 9.76
CA LYS A 16 6.67 2.72 10.40
C LYS A 16 7.91 2.18 11.11
N VAL A 17 8.97 2.97 11.12
CA VAL A 17 10.23 2.64 11.78
C VAL A 17 10.87 3.93 12.31
N VAL A 18 11.59 3.83 13.43
CA VAL A 18 12.54 4.86 13.86
C VAL A 18 13.92 4.39 13.42
N SER A 19 14.61 5.20 12.61
CA SER A 19 15.89 4.83 12.02
C SER A 19 16.80 6.05 11.87
N SER A 20 18.06 5.81 11.49
CA SER A 20 18.99 6.86 11.09
C SER A 20 18.64 7.48 9.72
N VAL A 21 19.28 8.61 9.43
CA VAL A 21 19.28 9.26 8.11
C VAL A 21 19.61 8.26 7.00
N GLY A 22 18.90 8.36 5.87
CA GLY A 22 19.15 7.55 4.68
C GLY A 22 18.49 6.18 4.68
N ALA A 23 17.75 5.83 5.74
CA ALA A 23 17.03 4.56 5.79
C ALA A 23 15.96 4.45 4.70
N ARG A 24 15.75 3.23 4.24
CA ARG A 24 14.67 2.87 3.30
C ARG A 24 13.63 2.04 4.03
N LEU A 25 12.36 2.33 3.77
CA LEU A 25 11.20 1.64 4.33
C LEU A 25 10.41 0.96 3.21
N GLN A 26 10.18 -0.34 3.37
CA GLN A 26 9.24 -1.09 2.53
C GLN A 26 7.80 -0.74 2.93
N ILE A 27 7.08 -0.10 2.02
CA ILE A 27 5.67 0.26 2.22
C ILE A 27 4.80 -0.79 1.52
N PRO A 28 4.00 -1.57 2.25
CA PRO A 28 3.09 -2.56 1.66
C PRO A 28 1.91 -1.88 0.96
N LEU A 29 1.40 -2.54 -0.06
CA LEU A 29 0.24 -2.15 -0.87
C LEU A 29 -0.73 -3.33 -0.98
N HIS A 30 -2.03 -3.01 -1.04
CA HIS A 30 -3.09 -3.93 -1.44
C HIS A 30 -4.20 -3.18 -2.19
N HIS A 31 -5.20 -3.90 -2.71
CA HIS A 31 -6.26 -3.28 -3.48
C HIS A 31 -7.13 -2.32 -2.64
N ILE A 32 -7.49 -1.19 -3.25
CA ILE A 32 -8.15 -0.07 -2.57
C ILE A 32 -9.63 -0.36 -2.20
N GLU A 33 -10.29 -1.23 -2.95
CA GLU A 33 -11.71 -1.57 -2.73
C GLU A 33 -11.89 -2.80 -1.82
N ALA A 34 -10.93 -3.75 -1.82
CA ALA A 34 -11.01 -5.01 -1.06
C ALA A 34 -9.61 -5.57 -0.77
N CYS A 35 -9.22 -5.67 0.50
CA CYS A 35 -7.85 -6.04 0.89
C CYS A 35 -7.44 -7.48 0.49
N TYR A 36 -8.39 -8.41 0.33
CA TYR A 36 -8.06 -9.82 0.02
C TYR A 36 -7.81 -10.10 -1.47
N ILE A 37 -7.82 -9.09 -2.33
CA ILE A 37 -7.48 -9.26 -3.75
C ILE A 37 -5.99 -9.57 -3.87
N ARG A 38 -5.69 -10.86 -4.02
CA ARG A 38 -4.34 -11.43 -3.94
C ARG A 38 -3.39 -10.91 -5.02
N SER A 39 -3.94 -10.47 -6.15
CA SER A 39 -3.19 -9.91 -7.26
C SER A 39 -2.46 -8.60 -6.92
N HIS A 40 -2.95 -7.86 -5.93
CA HIS A 40 -2.52 -6.49 -5.64
C HIS A 40 -1.62 -6.36 -4.41
N PHE A 41 -1.30 -7.46 -3.73
CA PHE A 41 -0.25 -7.45 -2.71
C PHE A 41 1.10 -7.12 -3.37
N SER A 42 1.68 -5.99 -2.99
CA SER A 42 2.97 -5.51 -3.48
C SER A 42 3.65 -4.66 -2.42
N THR A 43 4.88 -4.23 -2.69
CA THR A 43 5.66 -3.34 -1.82
C THR A 43 6.39 -2.31 -2.66
N MET A 44 6.63 -1.13 -2.11
CA MET A 44 7.50 -0.11 -2.70
C MET A 44 8.50 0.38 -1.66
N ASP A 45 9.78 0.43 -2.03
CA ASP A 45 10.82 1.01 -1.18
C ASP A 45 10.79 2.54 -1.29
N VAL A 46 10.62 3.20 -0.15
CA VAL A 46 10.65 4.65 -0.04
C VAL A 46 11.72 5.07 0.96
N GLY A 47 12.50 6.09 0.59
CA GLY A 47 13.52 6.68 1.43
C GLY A 47 14.16 7.86 0.71
N ALA A 48 14.81 8.73 1.45
CA ALA A 48 15.56 9.86 0.92
C ALA A 48 16.96 9.85 1.55
N ILE A 49 17.97 10.20 0.75
CA ILE A 49 19.39 10.01 1.11
C ILE A 49 19.73 10.77 2.40
N GLU A 50 19.25 12.00 2.54
CA GLU A 50 19.55 12.90 3.65
C GLU A 50 18.35 13.11 4.60
N SER A 51 17.49 12.09 4.78
CA SER A 51 16.30 12.16 5.64
C SER A 51 15.92 10.78 6.23
N PRO A 52 15.19 10.70 7.35
CA PRO A 52 14.93 11.79 8.32
C PRO A 52 16.16 12.07 9.18
N ARG A 53 16.49 13.35 9.37
CA ARG A 53 17.44 13.80 10.41
C ARG A 53 16.87 13.54 11.82
N PRO A 54 17.70 13.61 12.89
CA PRO A 54 17.27 13.26 14.25
C PRO A 54 16.01 14.00 14.76
N ASP A 55 15.75 15.19 14.23
CA ASP A 55 14.62 16.08 14.57
C ASP A 55 13.54 16.15 13.48
N GLU A 56 13.55 15.23 12.52
CA GLU A 56 12.63 15.20 11.38
C GLU A 56 11.76 13.93 11.33
N LEU A 57 10.67 14.02 10.57
CA LEU A 57 9.83 12.88 10.20
C LEU A 57 9.64 12.86 8.68
N LEU A 58 9.83 11.69 8.07
CA LEU A 58 9.50 11.44 6.68
C LEU A 58 8.14 10.75 6.60
N TYR A 59 7.15 11.44 5.99
CA TYR A 59 5.86 10.86 5.67
C TYR A 59 5.79 10.50 4.19
N ALA A 60 5.20 9.34 3.88
CA ALA A 60 5.03 8.87 2.52
C ALA A 60 3.63 8.27 2.30
N LEU A 61 3.11 8.49 1.10
CA LEU A 61 1.92 7.81 0.57
C LEU A 61 2.33 7.13 -0.73
N VAL A 62 1.98 5.84 -0.86
CA VAL A 62 2.28 5.07 -2.08
C VAL A 62 0.96 4.64 -2.70
N VAL A 63 0.87 4.83 -4.02
CA VAL A 63 -0.27 4.42 -4.85
C VAL A 63 0.24 3.63 -6.06
N SER A 64 -0.57 2.70 -6.55
CA SER A 64 -0.28 1.88 -7.73
C SER A 64 -1.50 1.87 -8.65
N THR A 65 -1.27 1.68 -9.94
CA THR A 65 -2.31 1.58 -10.97
C THR A 65 -2.85 0.15 -11.14
N GLY A 66 -2.23 -0.87 -10.54
CA GLY A 66 -2.69 -2.24 -10.74
C GLY A 66 -1.96 -3.34 -9.96
N SER A 67 -2.12 -4.57 -10.44
CA SER A 67 -1.57 -5.80 -9.86
C SER A 67 -0.08 -5.98 -10.12
N ARG A 68 0.50 -7.01 -9.49
CA ARG A 68 1.85 -7.49 -9.85
C ARG A 68 1.92 -7.85 -11.35
N ILE A 69 3.08 -7.58 -11.97
CA ILE A 69 3.33 -7.82 -13.41
C ILE A 69 3.09 -9.29 -13.80
N HIS A 70 3.53 -10.23 -12.96
CA HIS A 70 3.39 -11.67 -13.19
C HIS A 70 2.49 -12.33 -12.15
N GLU A 71 1.30 -11.76 -11.96
CA GLU A 71 0.28 -12.34 -11.10
C GLU A 71 -0.13 -13.74 -11.60
N ARG A 72 -0.12 -14.73 -10.70
CA ARG A 72 -0.40 -16.14 -11.03
C ARG A 72 -0.80 -16.98 -9.82
N LEU A 73 -1.29 -16.37 -8.75
CA LEU A 73 -1.49 -17.04 -7.45
C LEU A 73 -2.96 -17.24 -7.06
N GLY A 74 -3.89 -17.00 -7.98
CA GLY A 74 -5.33 -17.17 -7.75
C GLY A 74 -5.87 -16.21 -6.67
N GLY A 75 -6.83 -16.69 -5.88
CA GLY A 75 -7.48 -15.89 -4.84
C GLY A 75 -8.59 -14.97 -5.36
N LEU A 76 -9.08 -14.06 -4.51
CA LEU A 76 -10.13 -13.12 -4.87
C LEU A 76 -9.66 -12.20 -6.01
N ARG A 77 -10.53 -12.03 -7.01
CA ARG A 77 -10.30 -11.19 -8.18
C ARG A 77 -11.06 -9.87 -8.04
N ALA A 78 -10.55 -8.80 -8.67
CA ALA A 78 -11.18 -7.49 -8.60
C ALA A 78 -12.60 -7.47 -9.18
N ASN A 79 -12.88 -8.30 -10.18
CA ASN A 79 -14.22 -8.48 -10.75
C ASN A 79 -15.13 -9.42 -9.95
N ALA A 80 -14.65 -10.00 -8.85
CA ALA A 80 -15.39 -10.90 -7.98
C ALA A 80 -15.68 -10.29 -6.59
N ILE A 81 -15.46 -8.97 -6.43
CA ILE A 81 -15.83 -8.25 -5.21
C ILE A 81 -17.34 -8.27 -5.07
N SER A 82 -17.84 -8.64 -3.90
CA SER A 82 -19.29 -8.78 -3.67
C SER A 82 -19.80 -8.23 -2.35
N VAL A 83 -18.99 -8.22 -1.29
CA VAL A 83 -19.43 -7.82 0.05
C VAL A 83 -19.37 -6.30 0.20
N GLY A 84 -18.32 -5.69 -0.34
CA GLY A 84 -18.16 -4.24 -0.30
C GLY A 84 -17.89 -3.70 1.10
N ASP A 85 -17.29 -4.53 1.96
CA ASP A 85 -16.86 -4.24 3.34
C ASP A 85 -15.40 -3.74 3.43
N GLY A 86 -14.72 -3.61 2.29
CA GLY A 86 -13.29 -3.29 2.24
C GLY A 86 -12.37 -4.51 2.34
N GLN A 87 -12.93 -5.72 2.48
CA GLN A 87 -12.19 -6.98 2.53
C GLN A 87 -12.45 -7.85 1.30
N ARG A 88 -13.72 -8.09 0.94
CA ARG A 88 -14.14 -9.04 -0.11
C ARG A 88 -15.26 -8.54 -1.02
#